data_AF-X1U0A4-F1
#
_entry.id   AF-X1U0A4-F1
#
_cell.length_a   1.000
_cell.length_b   1.000
_cell.length_c   1.000
_cell.angle_alpha   90.00
_cell.angle_beta   90.00
_cell.angle_gamma   90.00
#
_symmetry.space_group_name_H-M   'P 1'
#
loop_
_entity.id
_entity.type
_entity.pdbx_description
1 polymer ?
#
loop_
_entity_poly.entity_id
_entity_poly.type
_entity_poly.pdbx_seq_one_letter_code
_entity_poly.pdbx_strand_id
1 'polypeptide(L)'
;TGEEKARNMDRALITIQSRIDKYGVTEPIIQKQEGERILVQLPGFTDIEEAKKLVEQTGFLEFREVELRESEPVWLSDYLEDSQPVFFDENETGSRIFVGEDNNPVAFLVKDEGGNPIYVDEKGNLIDIEELKQGSIQLLSWIPARDDDGTYLTGEFLAKAVPTVSDKPTGAEAEVGIEWNQEGGVIFDQIAKRLYNSGPYGSPQRAIGIFLDSVLLSAPQILEPEYHGTGVITGNFSIEEVDRLANLLESGALPMPLKKPPLYQQTVSAT
;
A
#
# COMPACT_ATOMS: atom_id res chain seq x y z
N THR A 1 -20.23 -8.18 13.59
CA THR A 1 -21.07 -8.48 14.80
C THR A 1 -20.36 -8.07 16.09
N GLY A 2 -20.97 -8.21 17.27
CA GLY A 2 -20.30 -7.90 18.55
C GLY A 2 -19.06 -8.77 18.84
N GLU A 3 -19.10 -10.04 18.43
CA GLU A 3 -17.97 -10.98 18.54
C GLU A 3 -16.80 -10.62 17.62
N GLU A 4 -17.10 -10.19 16.39
CA GLU A 4 -16.10 -9.73 15.43
C GLU A 4 -15.36 -8.48 15.95
N LYS A 5 -16.10 -7.52 16.51
CA LYS A 5 -15.53 -6.33 17.14
C LYS A 5 -14.61 -6.69 18.31
N ALA A 6 -14.99 -7.67 19.13
CA ALA A 6 -14.14 -8.14 20.23
C ALA A 6 -12.83 -8.76 19.71
N ARG A 7 -12.91 -9.64 18.70
CA ARG A 7 -11.72 -10.24 18.08
C ARG A 7 -10.79 -9.22 17.43
N ASN A 8 -11.35 -8.22 16.75
CA ASN A 8 -10.55 -7.14 16.16
C ASN A 8 -9.88 -6.28 17.22
N MET A 9 -10.54 -6.04 18.36
CA MET A 9 -9.93 -5.36 19.50
C MET A 9 -8.74 -6.15 20.06
N ASP A 10 -8.90 -7.47 20.25
CA ASP A 10 -7.83 -8.31 20.79
C ASP A 10 -6.62 -8.35 19.84
N ARG A 11 -6.87 -8.44 18.53
CA ARG A 11 -5.82 -8.34 17.50
C ARG A 11 -5.14 -6.98 17.50
N ALA A 12 -5.90 -5.89 17.61
CA ALA A 12 -5.34 -4.55 17.68
C ALA A 12 -4.40 -4.38 18.89
N LEU A 13 -4.76 -4.93 20.06
CA LEU A 13 -3.89 -4.91 21.24
C LEU A 13 -2.55 -5.62 20.97
N ILE A 14 -2.58 -6.79 20.31
CA ILE A 14 -1.38 -7.56 19.95
C ILE A 14 -0.49 -6.76 18.98
N THR A 15 -1.08 -6.18 17.94
CA THR A 15 -0.33 -5.38 16.96
C THR A 15 0.29 -4.14 17.61
N ILE A 16 -0.49 -3.40 18.42
CA ILE A 16 0.01 -2.20 19.12
C ILE A 16 1.14 -2.57 20.09
N GLN A 17 1.00 -3.67 20.84
CA GLN A 17 2.07 -4.21 21.69
C GLN A 17 3.33 -4.51 20.88
N SER A 18 3.22 -5.28 19.80
CA SER A 18 4.36 -5.66 18.95
C SER A 18 5.10 -4.44 18.39
N ARG A 19 4.37 -3.39 17.98
CA ARG A 19 4.96 -2.13 17.52
C ARG A 19 5.74 -1.45 18.63
N ILE A 20 5.13 -1.27 19.79
CA ILE A 20 5.76 -0.59 20.90
C ILE A 20 7.03 -1.33 21.37
N ASP A 21 6.97 -2.66 21.42
CA ASP A 21 8.13 -3.49 21.79
C ASP A 21 9.31 -3.30 20.83
N LYS A 22 9.05 -3.22 19.52
CA LYS A 22 10.07 -2.97 18.48
C LYS A 22 10.78 -1.62 18.62
N TYR A 23 10.12 -0.64 19.25
CA TYR A 23 10.70 0.68 19.51
C TYR A 23 11.41 0.76 20.87
N GLY A 24 11.56 -0.37 21.56
CA GLY A 24 12.36 -0.48 22.78
C GLY A 24 11.69 0.09 24.01
N VAL A 25 10.37 0.31 24.00
CA VAL A 25 9.65 0.76 25.18
C VAL A 25 9.67 -0.33 26.23
N THR A 26 10.24 -0.02 27.38
CA THR A 26 10.34 -0.98 28.49
C THR A 26 9.03 -0.90 29.29
N GLU A 27 8.29 -2.01 29.33
CA GLU A 27 7.05 -2.17 30.12
C GLU A 27 5.88 -1.24 29.72
N PRO A 28 5.42 -1.26 28.46
CA PRO A 28 4.23 -0.52 28.08
C PRO A 28 2.97 -1.14 28.71
N ILE A 29 1.97 -0.30 29.01
CA ILE A 29 0.66 -0.75 29.47
C ILE A 29 -0.33 -0.53 28.35
N ILE A 30 -0.86 -1.62 27.80
CA ILE A 30 -1.82 -1.61 26.70
C ILE A 30 -3.03 -2.43 27.14
N GLN A 31 -4.16 -1.75 27.34
CA GLN A 31 -5.35 -2.38 27.93
C GLN A 31 -6.62 -1.95 27.23
N LYS A 32 -7.53 -2.90 27.03
CA LYS A 32 -8.90 -2.61 26.63
C LYS A 32 -9.61 -1.83 27.75
N GLN A 33 -10.28 -0.76 27.36
CA GLN A 33 -11.16 0.03 28.22
C GLN A 33 -12.63 -0.26 27.88
N GLU A 34 -13.55 0.34 28.63
CA GLU A 34 -14.98 0.19 28.36
C GLU A 34 -15.33 0.68 26.93
N GLY A 35 -16.14 -0.11 26.22
CA GLY A 35 -16.49 0.14 24.83
C GLY A 35 -15.38 -0.27 23.86
N GLU A 36 -15.18 0.55 22.82
CA GLU A 36 -14.19 0.33 21.75
C GLU A 36 -12.97 1.23 21.96
N ARG A 37 -12.34 1.12 23.14
CA ARG A 37 -11.25 2.00 23.58
C ARG A 37 -10.05 1.20 24.03
N ILE A 38 -8.86 1.72 23.74
CA ILE A 38 -7.58 1.17 24.17
C ILE A 38 -6.87 2.26 24.97
N LEU A 39 -6.42 1.91 26.18
CA LEU A 39 -5.49 2.69 26.97
C LEU A 39 -4.08 2.26 26.59
N VAL A 40 -3.24 3.22 26.18
CA VAL A 40 -1.81 3.00 25.91
C VAL A 40 -1.02 3.92 26.83
N GLN A 41 -0.10 3.35 27.60
CA GLN A 41 0.85 4.09 28.43
C GLN A 41 2.27 3.62 28.10
N LEU A 42 3.15 4.57 27.81
CA LEU A 42 4.52 4.32 27.36
C LEU A 42 5.50 5.00 28.33
N PRO A 43 5.85 4.36 29.47
CA PRO A 43 6.82 4.92 30.41
C PRO A 43 8.17 5.15 29.74
N GLY A 44 8.80 6.30 30.01
CA GLY A 44 10.12 6.63 29.48
C GLY A 44 10.18 6.97 27.98
N PHE A 45 9.05 6.97 27.26
CA PHE A 45 9.00 7.42 25.87
C PHE A 45 9.01 8.96 25.82
N THR A 46 10.07 9.52 25.26
CA THR A 46 10.32 10.97 25.26
C THR A 46 9.57 11.72 24.16
N ASP A 47 9.32 11.08 23.01
CA ASP A 47 8.67 11.69 21.86
C ASP A 47 7.21 11.24 21.73
N ILE A 48 6.28 12.04 22.24
CA ILE A 48 4.86 11.67 22.18
C ILE A 48 4.30 11.61 20.76
N GLU A 49 4.85 12.36 19.82
CA GLU A 49 4.36 12.40 18.43
C GLU A 49 4.79 11.16 17.66
N GLU A 50 6.03 10.70 17.85
CA GLU A 50 6.46 9.41 17.29
C GLU A 50 5.64 8.26 17.89
N ALA A 51 5.44 8.22 19.22
CA ALA A 51 4.60 7.20 19.86
C ALA A 51 3.19 7.16 19.26
N LYS A 52 2.60 8.34 19.06
CA LYS A 52 1.29 8.47 18.47
C LYS A 52 1.26 7.94 17.04
N LYS A 53 2.25 8.30 16.21
CA LYS A 53 2.37 7.80 14.84
C LYS A 53 2.40 6.26 14.79
N LEU A 54 3.15 5.62 15.69
CA LEU A 54 3.26 4.16 15.76
C LEU A 54 1.95 3.46 16.09
N VAL A 55 1.19 4.04 17.03
CA VAL A 55 -0.09 3.46 17.47
C VAL A 55 -1.20 3.77 16.46
N GLU A 56 -1.19 4.96 15.83
CA GLU A 56 -2.25 5.44 14.96
C GLU A 56 -2.14 5.02 13.49
N GLN A 57 -0.97 4.61 13.01
CA GLN A 57 -0.82 4.06 11.66
C GLN A 57 -1.55 2.71 11.56
N THR A 58 -2.26 2.45 10.47
CA THR A 58 -2.90 1.14 10.31
C THR A 58 -1.82 0.14 9.90
N GLY A 59 -0.84 0.55 9.10
CA GLY A 59 0.20 -0.34 8.59
C GLY A 59 -0.34 -1.30 7.54
N PHE A 60 -1.41 -0.90 6.84
CA PHE A 60 -1.98 -1.69 5.75
C PHE A 60 -1.08 -1.53 4.52
N LEU A 61 -0.23 -2.53 4.29
CA LEU A 61 0.59 -2.63 3.09
C LEU A 61 -0.21 -3.31 1.99
N GLU A 62 -0.38 -2.61 0.88
CA GLU A 62 -1.06 -3.11 -0.31
C GLU A 62 -0.19 -2.89 -1.55
N PHE A 63 -0.34 -3.78 -2.52
CA PHE A 63 0.38 -3.71 -3.78
C PHE A 63 -0.62 -3.48 -4.91
N ARG A 64 -0.27 -2.59 -5.84
CA ARG A 64 -1.11 -2.25 -6.98
C ARG A 64 -0.25 -2.23 -8.24
N GLU A 65 -0.78 -2.74 -9.34
CA GLU A 65 -0.13 -2.66 -10.64
C GLU A 65 -0.40 -1.27 -11.22
N VAL A 66 0.67 -0.50 -11.38
CA VAL A 66 0.63 0.85 -11.94
C VAL A 66 1.31 0.85 -13.31
N GLU A 67 1.18 1.95 -14.03
CA GLU A 67 1.94 2.20 -15.24
C GLU A 67 2.83 3.41 -15.05
N LEU A 68 4.01 3.35 -15.66
CA LEU A 68 5.01 4.41 -15.61
C LEU A 68 5.29 4.90 -17.03
N ARG A 69 5.27 6.21 -17.20
CA ARG A 69 5.76 6.91 -18.39
C ARG A 69 7.02 7.67 -17.99
N GLU A 70 8.16 7.32 -18.58
CA GLU A 70 9.46 7.91 -18.22
C GLU A 70 9.81 7.83 -16.71
N SER A 71 9.37 6.76 -16.04
CA SER A 71 9.52 6.51 -14.59
C SER A 71 8.56 7.29 -13.68
N GLU A 72 7.66 8.08 -14.23
CA GLU A 72 6.60 8.76 -13.49
C GLU A 72 5.30 7.97 -13.58
N PRO A 73 4.49 7.91 -12.51
CA PRO A 73 3.18 7.29 -12.55
C PRO A 73 2.29 7.92 -13.62
N VAL A 74 1.52 7.05 -14.27
CA VAL A 74 0.48 7.42 -15.22
C VAL A 74 -0.79 7.84 -14.48
N TRP A 75 -1.43 8.89 -14.98
CA TRP A 75 -2.66 9.46 -14.43
C TRP A 75 -3.81 9.34 -15.43
N LEU A 76 -5.04 9.61 -14.98
CA LEU A 76 -6.19 9.67 -15.89
C LEU A 76 -5.95 10.64 -17.05
N SER A 77 -5.25 11.76 -16.84
CA SER A 77 -4.91 12.70 -17.93
C SER A 77 -4.24 12.03 -19.13
N ASP A 78 -3.33 11.08 -18.89
CA ASP A 78 -2.62 10.37 -19.95
C ASP A 78 -3.58 9.49 -20.79
N TYR A 79 -4.62 8.96 -20.14
CA TYR A 79 -5.66 8.15 -20.78
C TYR A 79 -6.67 9.00 -21.56
N LEU A 80 -6.81 10.28 -21.23
CA LEU A 80 -7.74 11.21 -21.88
C LEU A 80 -7.10 12.00 -23.05
N GLU A 81 -5.82 11.76 -23.35
CA GLU A 81 -5.13 12.35 -24.51
C GLU A 81 -5.82 11.93 -25.82
N ASP A 82 -6.30 10.70 -25.88
CA ASP A 82 -7.08 10.16 -27.00
C ASP A 82 -8.57 10.48 -26.87
N SER A 83 -9.25 10.57 -28.02
CA SER A 83 -10.71 10.80 -28.06
C SER A 83 -11.53 9.54 -27.77
N GLN A 84 -10.88 8.39 -27.57
CA GLN A 84 -11.51 7.10 -27.30
C GLN A 84 -10.86 6.47 -26.08
N PRO A 85 -11.64 5.79 -25.22
CA PRO A 85 -11.06 5.05 -24.10
C PRO A 85 -10.16 3.92 -24.63
N VAL A 86 -8.95 3.81 -24.09
CA VAL A 86 -7.96 2.78 -24.45
C VAL A 86 -7.23 2.28 -23.23
N PHE A 87 -6.86 1.00 -23.22
CA PHE A 87 -5.84 0.50 -22.29
C PHE A 87 -4.47 0.65 -22.93
N PHE A 88 -3.46 1.08 -22.17
CA PHE A 88 -2.07 1.06 -22.68
C PHE A 88 -1.56 -0.37 -22.92
N ASP A 89 -2.03 -1.32 -22.11
CA ASP A 89 -1.89 -2.76 -22.37
C ASP A 89 -3.21 -3.33 -22.91
N GLU A 90 -3.28 -3.60 -24.22
CA GLU A 90 -4.48 -4.16 -24.86
C GLU A 90 -4.88 -5.53 -24.30
N ASN A 91 -3.92 -6.28 -23.73
CA ASN A 91 -4.15 -7.58 -23.11
C ASN A 91 -4.69 -7.46 -21.68
N GLU A 92 -4.86 -6.25 -21.15
CA GLU A 92 -5.42 -6.06 -19.82
C GLU A 92 -6.81 -6.70 -19.71
N THR A 93 -7.01 -7.47 -18.64
CA THR A 93 -8.25 -8.21 -18.38
C THR A 93 -8.97 -7.69 -17.14
N GLY A 94 -8.29 -6.94 -16.28
CA GLY A 94 -8.84 -6.28 -15.12
C GLY A 94 -9.51 -4.94 -15.43
N SER A 95 -10.15 -4.39 -14.41
CA SER A 95 -10.65 -3.01 -14.39
C SER A 95 -9.53 -2.08 -13.94
N ARG A 96 -9.19 -1.08 -14.76
CA ARG A 96 -8.31 0.02 -14.32
C ARG A 96 -9.11 0.97 -13.45
N ILE A 97 -8.54 1.35 -12.32
CA ILE A 97 -9.17 2.23 -11.34
C ILE A 97 -8.43 3.57 -11.35
N PHE A 98 -9.19 4.66 -11.38
CA PHE A 98 -8.69 6.02 -11.26
C PHE A 98 -9.16 6.58 -9.92
N VAL A 99 -8.22 6.83 -9.01
CA VAL A 99 -8.51 7.31 -7.64
C VAL A 99 -8.06 8.74 -7.44
N GLY A 100 -8.85 9.48 -6.66
CA GLY A 100 -8.46 10.80 -6.15
C GLY A 100 -7.37 10.75 -5.09
N GLU A 101 -6.89 11.92 -4.67
CA GLU A 101 -5.94 12.07 -3.57
C GLU A 101 -6.45 11.51 -2.24
N ASP A 102 -7.77 11.46 -2.06
CA ASP A 102 -8.45 10.86 -0.92
C ASP A 102 -8.57 9.32 -1.02
N ASN A 103 -7.99 8.72 -2.06
CA ASN A 103 -8.06 7.31 -2.42
C ASN A 103 -9.48 6.81 -2.72
N ASN A 104 -10.44 7.71 -2.95
CA ASN A 104 -11.77 7.30 -3.41
C ASN A 104 -11.75 7.04 -4.93
N PRO A 105 -12.28 5.91 -5.40
CA PRO A 105 -12.44 5.66 -6.83
C PRO A 105 -13.38 6.69 -7.46
N VAL A 106 -12.92 7.33 -8.53
CA VAL A 106 -13.70 8.32 -9.29
C VAL A 106 -14.21 7.71 -10.59
N ALA A 107 -13.38 6.95 -11.27
CA ALA A 107 -13.72 6.30 -12.53
C ALA A 107 -13.03 4.95 -12.65
N PHE A 108 -13.63 4.10 -13.48
CA PHE A 108 -13.09 2.80 -13.85
C PHE A 108 -13.03 2.73 -15.37
N LEU A 109 -11.92 2.24 -15.92
CA LEU A 109 -11.85 1.84 -17.33
C LEU A 109 -11.98 0.32 -17.39
N VAL A 110 -13.00 -0.15 -18.10
CA VAL A 110 -13.37 -1.57 -18.20
C VAL A 110 -13.65 -1.94 -19.66
N LYS A 111 -13.65 -3.23 -19.98
CA LYS A 111 -14.12 -3.73 -21.27
C LYS A 111 -15.61 -4.07 -21.19
N ASP A 112 -16.40 -3.58 -22.15
CA ASP A 112 -17.82 -3.93 -22.28
C ASP A 112 -18.01 -5.38 -22.77
N GLU A 113 -19.27 -5.83 -22.96
CA GLU A 113 -19.58 -7.17 -23.48
C GLU A 113 -18.98 -7.45 -24.86
N GLY A 114 -18.71 -6.40 -25.64
CA GLY A 114 -18.06 -6.46 -26.95
C GLY A 114 -16.53 -6.39 -26.89
N GLY A 115 -15.95 -6.23 -25.69
CA GLY A 115 -14.50 -6.04 -25.48
C GLY A 115 -14.02 -4.61 -25.68
N ASN A 116 -14.92 -3.63 -25.90
CA ASN A 116 -14.54 -2.24 -26.12
C ASN A 116 -14.27 -1.55 -24.78
N PRO A 117 -13.19 -0.76 -24.66
CA PRO A 117 -12.93 -0.01 -23.43
C PRO A 117 -13.96 1.11 -23.24
N ILE A 118 -14.49 1.23 -22.03
CA ILE A 118 -15.45 2.26 -21.61
C ILE A 118 -15.12 2.78 -20.21
N TYR A 119 -15.41 4.06 -19.95
CA TYR A 119 -15.35 4.61 -18.60
C TYR A 119 -16.69 4.43 -17.89
N VAL A 120 -16.64 3.97 -16.64
CA VAL A 120 -17.81 3.81 -15.79
C VAL A 120 -17.56 4.33 -14.37
N ASP A 121 -18.63 4.67 -13.67
CA ASP A 121 -18.60 4.97 -12.23
C ASP A 121 -18.55 3.67 -11.39
N GLU A 122 -18.47 3.80 -10.07
CA GLU A 122 -18.45 2.67 -9.12
C GLU A 122 -19.70 1.76 -9.24
N LYS A 123 -20.82 2.29 -9.74
CA LYS A 123 -22.07 1.56 -9.95
C LYS A 123 -22.16 0.94 -11.35
N GLY A 124 -21.16 1.14 -12.20
CA GLY A 124 -21.12 0.67 -13.58
C GLY A 124 -21.88 1.55 -14.57
N ASN A 125 -22.28 2.77 -14.20
CA ASN A 125 -22.89 3.70 -15.13
C ASN A 125 -21.82 4.33 -16.03
N LEU A 126 -22.10 4.47 -17.33
CA LEU A 126 -21.18 5.11 -18.27
C LEU A 126 -20.87 6.55 -17.86
N ILE A 127 -19.58 6.92 -17.92
CA ILE A 127 -19.11 8.29 -17.76
C ILE A 127 -18.65 8.81 -19.12
N ASP A 128 -19.10 10.01 -19.50
CA ASP A 128 -18.64 10.67 -20.71
C ASP A 128 -17.20 11.16 -20.55
N ILE A 129 -16.36 10.98 -21.56
CA ILE A 129 -14.97 11.43 -21.55
C ILE A 129 -14.86 12.96 -21.34
N GLU A 130 -15.82 13.72 -21.85
CA GLU A 130 -15.84 15.18 -21.70
C GLU A 130 -16.18 15.61 -20.27
N GLU A 131 -16.89 14.77 -19.51
CA GLU A 131 -17.11 14.98 -18.07
C GLU A 131 -15.82 14.74 -17.30
N LEU A 132 -15.09 13.68 -17.61
CA LEU A 132 -13.79 13.37 -16.99
C LEU A 132 -12.75 14.47 -17.26
N LYS A 133 -12.72 15.02 -18.47
CA LYS A 133 -11.82 16.14 -18.83
C LYS A 133 -12.11 17.44 -18.08
N GLN A 134 -13.34 17.63 -17.61
CA GLN A 134 -13.73 18.82 -16.83
C GLN A 134 -13.43 18.68 -15.34
N GLY A 135 -13.22 17.46 -14.85
CA GLY A 135 -12.93 17.15 -13.45
C GLY A 135 -11.44 17.22 -13.07
N SER A 136 -11.12 16.73 -11.88
CA SER A 136 -9.73 16.55 -11.44
C SER A 136 -9.08 15.43 -12.24
N ILE A 137 -8.03 15.74 -13.00
CA ILE A 137 -7.30 14.79 -13.86
C ILE A 137 -6.10 14.13 -13.17
N GLN A 138 -5.76 14.56 -11.96
CA GLN A 138 -4.74 13.94 -11.10
C GLN A 138 -5.30 12.71 -10.39
N LEU A 139 -5.83 11.77 -11.17
CA LEU A 139 -6.34 10.52 -10.65
C LEU A 139 -5.35 9.42 -10.98
N LEU A 140 -4.73 8.86 -9.94
CA LEU A 140 -3.70 7.83 -10.12
C LEU A 140 -4.35 6.59 -10.74
N SER A 141 -3.73 6.06 -11.78
CA SER A 141 -4.19 4.87 -12.49
C SER A 141 -3.55 3.61 -11.93
N TRP A 142 -4.36 2.63 -11.54
CA TRP A 142 -3.85 1.35 -11.04
C TRP A 142 -4.86 0.20 -11.16
N ILE A 143 -4.37 -1.02 -10.96
CA ILE A 143 -5.16 -2.27 -10.82
C ILE A 143 -4.69 -2.96 -9.53
N PRO A 144 -5.56 -3.61 -8.73
CA PRO A 144 -5.12 -4.38 -7.58
C PRO A 144 -4.11 -5.45 -8.01
N ALA A 145 -2.97 -5.55 -7.31
CA ALA A 145 -2.00 -6.61 -7.59
C ALA A 145 -2.53 -7.94 -7.02
N ARG A 146 -2.76 -8.92 -7.89
CA ARG A 146 -3.36 -10.21 -7.53
C ARG A 146 -2.81 -11.35 -8.38
N ASP A 147 -2.94 -12.57 -7.87
CA ASP A 147 -2.71 -13.78 -8.66
C ASP A 147 -3.82 -14.01 -9.71
N ASP A 148 -3.66 -15.06 -10.51
CA ASP A 148 -4.61 -15.43 -11.56
C ASP A 148 -5.97 -15.90 -11.00
N ASP A 149 -6.02 -16.33 -9.73
CA ASP A 149 -7.23 -16.75 -9.01
C ASP A 149 -7.96 -15.57 -8.33
N GLY A 150 -7.34 -14.40 -8.30
CA GLY A 150 -7.90 -13.16 -7.77
C GLY A 150 -7.53 -12.83 -6.32
N THR A 151 -6.59 -13.55 -5.72
CA THR A 151 -6.05 -13.29 -4.37
C THR A 151 -5.15 -12.06 -4.40
N TYR A 152 -5.48 -11.03 -3.61
CA TYR A 152 -4.69 -9.80 -3.54
C TYR A 152 -3.38 -10.03 -2.81
N LEU A 153 -2.28 -9.48 -3.34
CA LEU A 153 -1.02 -9.41 -2.60
C LEU A 153 -1.09 -8.27 -1.59
N THR A 154 -0.99 -8.59 -0.31
CA THR A 154 -0.99 -7.63 0.80
C THR A 154 0.15 -7.93 1.78
N GLY A 155 0.33 -7.05 2.76
CA GLY A 155 1.30 -7.24 3.85
C GLY A 155 1.05 -8.48 4.72
N GLU A 156 -0.13 -9.11 4.66
CA GLU A 156 -0.40 -10.34 5.42
C GLU A 156 0.45 -11.54 4.96
N PHE A 157 0.98 -11.47 3.74
CA PHE A 157 1.84 -12.49 3.17
C PHE A 157 3.33 -12.29 3.49
N LEU A 158 3.70 -11.20 4.17
CA LEU A 158 5.07 -11.00 4.62
C LEU A 158 5.42 -12.01 5.72
N ALA A 159 6.49 -12.77 5.50
CA ALA A 159 7.14 -13.56 6.54
C ALA A 159 8.14 -12.70 7.33
N LYS A 160 8.76 -11.72 6.68
CA LYS A 160 9.77 -10.86 7.29
C LYS A 160 9.91 -9.53 6.55
N ALA A 161 10.28 -8.48 7.28
CA ALA A 161 10.72 -7.21 6.73
C ALA A 161 11.93 -6.72 7.53
N VAL A 162 13.02 -6.33 6.85
CA VAL A 162 14.26 -5.90 7.51
C VAL A 162 14.83 -4.65 6.87
N PRO A 163 15.41 -3.74 7.67
CA PRO A 163 16.18 -2.64 7.13
C PRO A 163 17.43 -3.20 6.45
N THR A 164 17.70 -2.73 5.24
CA THR A 164 18.85 -3.13 4.44
C THR A 164 19.49 -1.90 3.80
N VAL A 165 20.76 -2.02 3.44
CA VAL A 165 21.48 -1.01 2.67
C VAL A 165 22.09 -1.70 1.47
N SER A 166 21.78 -1.21 0.28
CA SER A 166 22.36 -1.70 -0.96
C SER A 166 23.46 -0.74 -1.42
N ASP A 167 24.63 -1.29 -1.78
CA ASP A 167 25.73 -0.50 -2.34
C ASP A 167 25.56 -0.40 -3.85
N LYS A 168 24.98 0.71 -4.33
CA LYS A 168 24.84 1.00 -5.76
C LYS A 168 26.00 1.87 -6.25
N PRO A 169 26.32 1.86 -7.57
CA PRO A 169 27.34 2.76 -8.14
C PRO A 169 27.05 4.25 -7.88
N THR A 170 25.79 4.60 -7.68
CA THR A 170 25.30 5.96 -7.38
C THR A 170 25.40 6.33 -5.90
N GLY A 171 25.72 5.38 -5.02
CA GLY A 171 25.77 5.57 -3.56
C GLY A 171 25.08 4.42 -2.82
N ALA A 172 25.26 4.39 -1.51
CA ALA A 172 24.50 3.51 -0.63
C ALA A 172 23.04 3.97 -0.57
N GLU A 173 22.10 3.06 -0.77
CA GLU A 173 20.66 3.32 -0.72
C GLU A 173 20.03 2.49 0.40
N ALA A 174 19.23 3.14 1.24
CA ALA A 174 18.50 2.46 2.32
C ALA A 174 17.19 1.90 1.76
N GLU A 175 16.95 0.61 2.01
CA GLU A 175 15.83 -0.15 1.43
C GLU A 175 15.23 -1.09 2.49
N VAL A 176 13.95 -1.44 2.37
CA VAL A 176 13.36 -2.51 3.20
C VAL A 176 13.39 -3.82 2.43
N GLY A 177 14.23 -4.76 2.87
CA GLY A 177 14.21 -6.12 2.36
C GLY A 177 13.00 -6.88 2.89
N ILE A 178 12.30 -7.59 2.00
CA ILE A 178 11.11 -8.38 2.35
C ILE A 178 11.30 -9.85 2.00
N GLU A 179 10.80 -10.71 2.87
CA GLU A 179 10.65 -12.15 2.61
C GLU A 179 9.16 -12.49 2.67
N TRP A 180 8.67 -13.14 1.64
CA TRP A 180 7.29 -13.62 1.57
C TRP A 180 7.16 -14.98 2.27
N ASN A 181 5.97 -15.28 2.78
CA ASN A 181 5.61 -16.66 3.06
C ASN A 181 5.46 -17.45 1.74
N GLN A 182 5.26 -18.76 1.83
CA GLN A 182 5.20 -19.62 0.63
C GLN A 182 4.10 -19.20 -0.35
N GLU A 183 2.93 -18.81 0.15
CA GLU A 183 1.79 -18.39 -0.67
C GLU A 183 2.06 -17.03 -1.33
N GLY A 184 2.52 -16.05 -0.56
CA GLY A 184 2.90 -14.73 -1.04
C GLY A 184 3.98 -14.75 -2.12
N GLY A 185 4.97 -15.63 -1.97
CA GLY A 185 6.03 -15.79 -2.97
C GLY A 185 5.49 -16.26 -4.32
N VAL A 186 4.52 -17.19 -4.32
CA VAL A 186 3.86 -17.66 -5.54
C VAL A 186 3.02 -16.56 -6.17
N ILE A 187 2.23 -15.83 -5.37
CA ILE A 187 1.42 -14.70 -5.85
C ILE A 187 2.32 -13.62 -6.47
N PHE A 188 3.41 -13.27 -5.78
CA PHE A 188 4.34 -12.25 -6.25
C PHE A 188 5.07 -12.65 -7.53
N ASP A 189 5.51 -13.90 -7.68
CA ASP A 189 6.14 -14.37 -8.92
C ASP A 189 5.17 -14.34 -10.12
N GLN A 190 3.87 -14.62 -9.91
CA GLN A 190 2.86 -14.47 -10.98
C GLN A 190 2.69 -13.00 -11.40
N ILE A 191 2.61 -12.09 -10.42
CA ILE A 191 2.54 -10.65 -10.67
C ILE A 191 3.81 -10.18 -11.38
N ALA A 192 5.00 -10.55 -10.89
CA ALA A 192 6.29 -10.17 -11.46
C ALA A 192 6.39 -10.58 -12.93
N LYS A 193 6.03 -11.83 -13.25
CA LYS A 193 6.02 -12.33 -14.63
C LYS A 193 5.11 -11.55 -15.56
N ARG A 194 3.97 -11.06 -15.06
CA ARG A 194 3.02 -10.23 -15.84
C ARG A 194 3.56 -8.80 -16.05
N LEU A 195 4.24 -8.24 -15.06
CA LEU A 195 4.77 -6.87 -15.13
C LEU A 195 6.12 -6.80 -15.88
N TYR A 196 6.89 -7.88 -15.86
CA TYR A 196 8.19 -7.96 -16.52
C TYR A 196 8.07 -7.78 -18.04
N ASN A 197 8.73 -6.75 -18.59
CA ASN A 197 8.69 -6.39 -20.01
C ASN A 197 7.26 -6.24 -20.57
N SER A 198 6.37 -5.62 -19.80
CA SER A 198 4.92 -5.60 -20.08
C SER A 198 4.48 -4.82 -21.32
N GLY A 199 5.35 -4.06 -21.99
CA GLY A 199 4.94 -3.21 -23.12
C GLY A 199 6.04 -2.95 -24.14
N PRO A 200 5.67 -2.59 -25.39
CA PRO A 200 6.64 -2.20 -26.41
C PRO A 200 7.47 -0.98 -25.98
N TYR A 201 8.68 -0.87 -26.53
CA TYR A 201 9.55 0.28 -26.27
C TYR A 201 8.84 1.60 -26.59
N GLY A 202 8.87 2.54 -25.64
CA GLY A 202 8.23 3.85 -25.76
C GLY A 202 6.76 3.91 -25.33
N SER A 203 6.14 2.76 -24.99
CA SER A 203 4.85 2.74 -24.30
C SER A 203 5.03 2.81 -22.79
N PRO A 204 4.01 3.27 -22.04
CA PRO A 204 3.99 3.14 -20.58
C PRO A 204 4.29 1.71 -20.14
N GLN A 205 5.21 1.56 -19.20
CA GLN A 205 5.65 0.26 -18.68
C GLN A 205 4.93 -0.02 -17.37
N ARG A 206 4.50 -1.25 -17.14
CA ARG A 206 3.88 -1.60 -15.86
C ARG A 206 4.94 -1.71 -14.77
N ALA A 207 4.53 -1.37 -13.55
CA ALA A 207 5.35 -1.43 -12.36
C ALA A 207 4.51 -1.91 -11.18
N ILE A 208 5.21 -2.30 -10.11
CA ILE A 208 4.54 -2.66 -8.86
C ILE A 208 4.53 -1.44 -7.95
N GLY A 209 3.37 -0.82 -7.78
CA GLY A 209 3.13 0.24 -6.82
C GLY A 209 2.98 -0.34 -5.41
N ILE A 210 3.71 0.24 -4.47
CA ILE A 210 3.77 -0.16 -3.07
C ILE A 210 3.10 0.94 -2.25
N PHE A 211 2.01 0.59 -1.57
CA PHE A 211 1.18 1.56 -0.85
C PHE A 211 1.10 1.18 0.61
N LEU A 212 1.20 2.19 1.47
CA LEU A 212 1.02 2.05 2.91
C LEU A 212 -0.08 2.97 3.36
N ASP A 213 -1.13 2.41 3.97
CA ASP A 213 -2.33 3.14 4.36
C ASP A 213 -2.87 3.98 3.18
N SER A 214 -2.87 3.38 1.97
CA SER A 214 -3.27 3.97 0.69
C SER A 214 -2.43 5.12 0.15
N VAL A 215 -1.30 5.43 0.79
CA VAL A 215 -0.31 6.38 0.26
C VAL A 215 0.73 5.63 -0.55
N LEU A 216 0.95 6.04 -1.80
CA LEU A 216 2.01 5.50 -2.65
C LEU A 216 3.38 5.81 -2.03
N LEU A 217 4.12 4.76 -1.65
CA LEU A 217 5.50 4.87 -1.17
C LEU A 217 6.49 4.91 -2.34
N SER A 218 6.34 3.97 -3.27
CA SER A 218 7.16 3.86 -4.47
C SER A 218 6.49 2.98 -5.52
N ALA A 219 6.96 3.08 -6.76
CA ALA A 219 6.51 2.27 -7.88
C ALA A 219 7.71 1.68 -8.65
N PRO A 220 8.49 0.76 -8.04
CA PRO A 220 9.62 0.16 -8.72
C PRO A 220 9.20 -0.67 -9.94
N GLN A 221 10.02 -0.62 -10.98
CA GLN A 221 9.88 -1.53 -12.11
C GLN A 221 10.28 -2.95 -11.70
N ILE A 222 9.54 -3.92 -12.23
CA ILE A 222 9.90 -5.32 -12.12
C ILE A 222 10.98 -5.62 -13.17
N LEU A 223 12.13 -6.11 -12.69
CA LEU A 223 13.33 -6.34 -13.50
C LEU A 223 13.58 -7.83 -13.77
N GLU A 224 12.94 -8.71 -13.02
CA GLU A 224 13.03 -10.16 -13.16
C GLU A 224 11.62 -10.76 -13.22
N PRO A 225 11.40 -11.83 -14.00
CA PRO A 225 10.09 -12.47 -14.07
C PRO A 225 9.70 -13.19 -12.78
N GLU A 226 10.67 -13.55 -11.92
CA GLU A 226 10.48 -14.28 -10.66
C GLU A 226 11.51 -13.79 -9.63
N TYR A 227 11.11 -13.71 -8.36
CA TYR A 227 11.94 -13.28 -7.22
C TYR A 227 12.04 -14.35 -6.11
N HIS A 228 11.38 -15.49 -6.29
CA HIS A 228 11.52 -16.67 -5.45
C HIS A 228 11.29 -16.40 -3.95
N GLY A 229 10.25 -15.64 -3.63
CA GLY A 229 9.86 -15.35 -2.25
C GLY A 229 10.63 -14.21 -1.59
N THR A 230 11.41 -13.43 -2.35
CA THR A 230 12.10 -12.24 -1.82
C THR A 230 11.70 -10.96 -2.55
N GLY A 231 12.06 -9.82 -1.99
CA GLY A 231 11.88 -8.52 -2.65
C GLY A 231 12.54 -7.39 -1.88
N VAL A 232 12.52 -6.20 -2.46
CA VAL A 232 12.98 -4.96 -1.84
C VAL A 232 11.98 -3.85 -2.07
N ILE A 233 11.67 -3.09 -1.03
CA ILE A 233 10.94 -1.83 -1.10
C ILE A 233 11.99 -0.73 -1.20
N THR A 234 12.14 -0.17 -2.40
CA THR A 234 13.06 0.92 -2.70
C THR A 234 12.35 2.26 -2.71
N GLY A 235 13.11 3.34 -2.61
CA GLY A 235 12.58 4.71 -2.58
C GLY A 235 13.60 5.68 -2.00
N ASN A 236 13.26 6.97 -1.99
CA ASN A 236 14.11 8.02 -1.42
C ASN A 236 14.00 8.05 0.12
N PHE A 237 14.23 6.92 0.78
CA PHE A 237 14.11 6.79 2.23
C PHE A 237 15.42 7.16 2.93
N SER A 238 15.29 7.81 4.09
CA SER A 238 16.35 7.85 5.09
C SER A 238 16.46 6.51 5.83
N ILE A 239 17.62 6.27 6.46
CA ILE A 239 17.84 5.07 7.31
C ILE A 239 16.76 4.97 8.39
N GLU A 240 16.43 6.09 9.03
CA GLU A 240 15.39 6.18 10.06
C GLU A 240 13.99 5.84 9.51
N GLU A 241 13.67 6.20 8.27
CA GLU A 241 12.40 5.82 7.64
C GLU A 241 12.35 4.32 7.32
N VAL A 242 13.46 3.75 6.85
CA VAL A 242 13.58 2.31 6.57
C VAL A 242 13.42 1.49 7.84
N ASP A 243 14.08 1.87 8.94
CA ASP A 243 13.91 1.20 10.24
C ASP A 243 12.47 1.26 10.72
N ARG A 244 11.83 2.43 10.60
CA ARG A 244 10.43 2.61 10.99
C ARG A 244 9.48 1.77 10.15
N LEU A 245 9.68 1.77 8.82
CA LEU A 245 8.87 1.00 7.89
C LEU A 245 9.03 -0.50 8.13
N ALA A 246 10.25 -1.02 8.22
CA ALA A 246 10.50 -2.43 8.47
C ALA A 246 9.84 -2.90 9.78
N ASN A 247 10.00 -2.12 10.87
CA ASN A 247 9.36 -2.42 12.15
C ASN A 247 7.83 -2.39 12.09
N LEU A 248 7.26 -1.43 11.35
CA LEU A 248 5.82 -1.35 11.13
C LEU A 248 5.31 -2.58 10.37
N LEU A 249 5.99 -2.98 9.29
CA LEU A 249 5.60 -4.13 8.48
C LEU A 249 5.68 -5.44 9.25
N GLU A 250 6.76 -5.68 10.02
CA GLU A 250 6.88 -6.88 10.85
C GLU A 250 5.84 -6.96 11.97
N SER A 251 5.30 -5.81 12.43
CA SER A 251 4.23 -5.80 13.43
C SER A 251 2.85 -6.17 12.86
N GLY A 252 2.72 -6.15 11.53
CA GLY A 252 1.47 -6.36 10.80
C GLY A 252 0.52 -5.15 10.83
N ALA A 253 -0.53 -5.26 10.02
CA ALA A 253 -1.58 -4.24 9.92
C ALA A 253 -2.55 -4.31 11.11
N LEU A 254 -3.07 -3.16 11.52
CA LEU A 254 -4.20 -3.10 12.44
C LEU A 254 -5.44 -3.65 11.73
N PRO A 255 -6.26 -4.46 12.41
CA PRO A 255 -7.48 -5.02 11.83
C PRO A 255 -8.58 -3.98 11.63
N MET A 256 -8.40 -2.77 12.18
CA MET A 256 -9.34 -1.66 12.08
C MET A 256 -8.60 -0.34 12.33
N PRO A 257 -8.98 0.75 11.64
CA PRO A 257 -8.38 2.05 11.88
C PRO A 257 -8.76 2.58 13.28
N LEU A 258 -7.84 3.27 13.93
CA LEU A 258 -8.11 3.99 15.17
C LEU A 258 -8.74 5.35 14.88
N LYS A 259 -9.63 5.80 15.77
CA LYS A 259 -10.19 7.15 15.68
C LYS A 259 -9.13 8.19 16.05
N LYS A 260 -8.96 9.20 15.20
CA LYS A 260 -8.03 10.33 15.38
C LYS A 260 -8.80 11.63 15.65
N PRO A 261 -8.29 12.55 16.49
CA PRO A 261 -7.19 12.36 17.45
C PRO A 261 -7.60 11.41 18.60
N PRO A 262 -6.65 10.98 19.47
CA PRO A 262 -6.98 10.16 20.62
C PRO A 262 -7.98 10.86 21.53
N LEU A 263 -8.84 10.07 22.20
CA LEU A 263 -9.84 10.62 23.12
C LEU A 263 -9.21 11.32 24.33
N TYR A 264 -8.04 10.85 24.75
CA TYR A 264 -7.28 11.41 25.86
C TYR A 264 -5.78 11.22 25.62
N GLN A 265 -4.98 12.23 25.95
CA GLN A 265 -3.53 12.22 25.83
C GLN A 265 -2.93 12.99 27.00
N GLN A 266 -1.89 12.43 27.62
CA GLN A 266 -1.14 13.07 28.70
C GLN A 266 0.32 12.62 28.68
N THR A 267 1.25 13.56 28.78
CA THR A 267 2.66 13.28 29.09
C THR A 267 2.84 13.36 30.60
N VAL A 268 3.38 12.31 31.21
CA VAL A 268 3.70 12.30 32.64
C VAL A 268 5.22 12.35 32.76
N SER A 269 5.74 13.41 33.37
CA SER A 269 7.17 13.51 33.66
C SER A 269 7.55 12.54 34.77
N ALA A 270 8.72 11.91 34.67
CA ALA A 270 9.30 11.18 35.79
C ALA A 270 9.50 12.15 36.97
N THR A 271 8.94 11.82 38.13
CA THR A 271 9.23 12.46 39.42
C THR A 271 10.61 12.14 39.93
#